data_AF-A0A161MD50-F1
#
_entry.id   AF-A0A161MD50-F1
#
_cell.length_a   1.000
_cell.length_b   1.000
_cell.length_c   1.000
_cell.angle_alpha   90.00
_cell.angle_beta   90.00
_cell.angle_gamma   90.00
#
_symmetry.space_group_name_H-M   'P 1'
#
loop_
_entity.id
_entity.type
_entity.pdbx_description
1 polymer ?
#
loop_
_entity_poly.entity_id
_entity_poly.type
_entity_poly.pdbx_seq_one_letter_code
_entity_poly.pdbx_strand_id
1 'polypeptide(L)'
;MFFLSATKLANMPDPVEHATGLEKRELLAIVSGIENPFDMKVLKRGPGTKDCPNQVPSCFDARLLGCVCNEDATNIQWMWLHQGKPKRCHCGHWFQLVYKAPV
;
A
#
# COMPACT_ATOMS: atom_id res chain seq x y z
N MET A 1 -20.90 2.43 39.85
CA MET A 1 -21.94 2.47 38.81
C MET A 1 -21.39 1.75 37.59
N PHE A 2 -21.42 0.42 37.62
CA PHE A 2 -20.90 -0.44 36.55
C PHE A 2 -22.05 -0.66 35.56
N PHE A 3 -21.97 -0.05 34.37
CA PHE A 3 -22.88 -0.37 33.28
C PHE A 3 -22.50 -1.73 32.70
N LEU A 4 -23.24 -2.76 33.09
CA LEU A 4 -23.39 -3.99 32.31
C LEU A 4 -24.11 -3.64 31.01
N SER A 5 -23.39 -3.63 29.88
CA SER A 5 -24.04 -3.59 28.57
C SER A 5 -24.31 -5.02 28.10
N ALA A 6 -25.57 -5.24 27.76
CA ALA A 6 -26.19 -6.52 27.45
C ALA A 6 -25.65 -7.13 26.15
N THR A 7 -25.45 -8.45 26.16
CA THR A 7 -25.98 -9.47 25.22
C THR A 7 -24.98 -10.62 25.05
N LYS A 8 -25.18 -11.66 25.84
CA LYS A 8 -24.63 -12.99 25.60
C LYS A 8 -25.50 -13.69 24.54
N LEU A 9 -25.51 -13.15 23.32
CA LEU A 9 -26.17 -13.73 22.14
C LEU A 9 -25.09 -14.48 21.35
N ALA A 10 -25.12 -15.82 21.38
CA ALA A 10 -24.25 -16.73 20.61
C ALA A 10 -22.87 -16.14 20.25
N ASN A 11 -21.92 -16.18 21.19
CA ASN A 11 -20.58 -15.61 21.03
C ASN A 11 -19.92 -16.12 19.74
N MET A 12 -19.97 -15.34 18.67
CA MET A 12 -19.09 -15.56 17.54
C MET A 12 -17.65 -15.39 18.04
N PRO A 13 -16.71 -16.26 17.62
CA PRO A 13 -15.31 -16.09 17.98
C PRO A 13 -14.79 -14.74 17.49
N ASP A 14 -13.82 -14.19 18.20
CA ASP A 14 -13.16 -12.95 17.77
C ASP A 14 -12.64 -13.12 16.33
N PRO A 15 -12.87 -12.15 15.42
CA PRO A 15 -12.44 -12.26 14.03
C PRO A 15 -10.95 -12.56 13.87
N VAL A 16 -10.08 -12.03 14.75
CA VAL A 16 -8.63 -12.26 14.70
C VAL A 16 -8.29 -13.70 15.07
N GLU A 17 -8.99 -14.26 16.06
CA GLU A 17 -8.79 -15.63 16.51
C GLU A 17 -9.30 -16.66 15.49
N HIS A 18 -10.44 -16.37 14.86
CA HIS A 18 -11.06 -17.25 13.87
C HIS A 18 -10.39 -17.19 12.49
N ALA A 19 -9.88 -16.03 12.08
CA ALA A 19 -9.25 -15.85 10.78
C ALA A 19 -8.00 -16.73 10.62
N THR A 20 -7.75 -17.17 9.39
CA THR A 20 -6.56 -17.94 9.00
C THR A 20 -5.93 -17.39 7.73
N GLY A 21 -4.74 -17.88 7.37
CA GLY A 21 -4.09 -17.52 6.10
C GLY A 21 -3.79 -16.02 5.95
N LEU A 22 -4.06 -15.47 4.76
CA LEU A 22 -3.80 -14.06 4.42
C LEU A 22 -4.69 -13.09 5.20
N GLU A 23 -5.95 -13.47 5.45
CA GLU A 23 -6.89 -12.67 6.23
C GLU A 23 -6.37 -12.44 7.65
N LYS A 24 -5.88 -13.50 8.31
CA LYS A 24 -5.28 -13.36 9.65
C LYS A 24 -4.07 -12.43 9.64
N ARG A 25 -3.22 -12.53 8.61
CA ARG A 25 -2.02 -11.66 8.48
C ARG A 25 -2.41 -10.20 8.29
N GLU A 26 -3.45 -9.93 7.50
CA GLU A 26 -4.00 -8.59 7.31
C GLU A 26 -4.50 -8.01 8.63
N LEU A 27 -5.33 -8.76 9.37
CA LEU A 27 -5.88 -8.33 10.65
C LEU A 27 -4.77 -8.06 11.68
N LEU A 28 -3.79 -8.95 11.79
CA LEU A 28 -2.64 -8.76 12.69
C LEU A 28 -1.80 -7.52 12.30
N ALA A 29 -1.59 -7.29 11.00
CA ALA A 29 -0.89 -6.11 10.52
C ALA A 29 -1.64 -4.81 10.87
N ILE A 30 -2.96 -4.79 10.68
CA ILE A 30 -3.82 -3.66 11.06
C ILE A 30 -3.76 -3.42 12.58
N VAL A 31 -3.86 -4.47 13.39
CA VAL A 31 -3.75 -4.38 14.86
C VAL A 31 -2.38 -3.84 15.30
N SER A 32 -1.31 -4.18 14.58
CA SER A 32 0.04 -3.64 14.82
C SER A 32 0.25 -2.18 14.38
N GLY A 33 -0.78 -1.55 13.79
CA GLY A 33 -0.75 -0.16 13.32
C GLY A 33 -0.41 0.01 11.84
N ILE A 34 -0.31 -1.06 11.05
CA ILE A 34 -0.08 -1.00 9.60
C ILE A 34 -1.42 -0.86 8.89
N GLU A 35 -1.83 0.37 8.55
CA GLU A 35 -3.13 0.63 7.92
C GLU A 35 -3.30 0.09 6.49
N ASN A 36 -2.20 -0.22 5.80
CA ASN A 36 -2.23 -0.64 4.40
C ASN A 36 -1.26 -1.79 4.15
N PRO A 37 -1.52 -3.00 4.69
CA PRO A 37 -0.58 -4.12 4.66
C PRO A 37 -0.21 -4.51 3.22
N PHE A 38 -1.22 -4.58 2.35
CA PHE A 38 -1.09 -5.03 0.96
C PHE A 38 -0.98 -3.90 -0.09
N ASP A 39 -0.72 -2.65 0.34
CA ASP A 39 -0.52 -1.51 -0.58
C ASP A 39 -1.67 -1.28 -1.58
N MET A 40 -2.92 -1.43 -1.13
CA MET A 40 -4.13 -1.24 -1.96
C MET A 40 -4.46 0.23 -2.22
N LYS A 41 -4.01 1.14 -1.34
CA LYS A 41 -4.21 2.59 -1.51
C LYS A 41 -3.31 3.14 -2.63
N VAL A 42 -3.82 4.16 -3.33
CA VAL A 42 -3.04 4.91 -4.34
C VAL A 42 -1.88 5.65 -3.65
N LEU A 43 -0.68 5.53 -4.19
CA LEU A 43 0.50 6.26 -3.72
C LEU A 43 0.36 7.74 -4.04
N LYS A 44 0.46 8.59 -3.01
CA LYS A 44 0.54 10.04 -3.18
C LYS A 44 1.95 10.42 -3.61
N ARG A 45 2.06 11.26 -4.63
CA ARG A 45 3.34 11.79 -5.11
C ARG A 45 3.92 12.77 -4.08
N GLY A 46 5.22 12.68 -3.84
CA GLY A 46 6.04 13.70 -3.19
C GLY A 46 6.67 14.64 -4.22
N PRO A 47 7.80 15.30 -3.89
CA PRO A 47 8.47 16.26 -4.77
C PRO A 47 8.90 15.66 -6.12
N GLY A 48 9.29 14.39 -6.15
CA GLY A 48 9.61 13.65 -7.38
C GLY A 48 10.74 14.25 -8.20
N THR A 49 11.73 14.89 -7.56
CA THR A 49 12.93 15.39 -8.23
C THR A 49 13.91 14.25 -8.49
N LYS A 50 14.96 14.49 -9.29
CA LYS A 50 15.96 13.46 -9.57
C LYS A 50 16.69 13.01 -8.29
N ASP A 51 16.96 13.97 -7.39
CA ASP A 51 17.65 13.72 -6.12
C ASP A 51 16.72 13.18 -5.04
N CYS A 52 15.41 13.47 -5.14
CA CYS A 52 14.37 12.98 -4.24
C CYS A 52 13.21 12.33 -5.04
N PRO A 53 13.44 11.13 -5.63
CA PRO A 53 12.43 10.45 -6.42
C PRO A 53 11.30 9.90 -5.55
N ASN A 54 10.13 9.71 -6.15
CA ASN A 54 9.00 9.04 -5.50
C ASN A 54 9.35 7.57 -5.24
N GLN A 55 9.28 7.15 -3.99
CA GLN A 55 9.58 5.77 -3.60
C GLN A 55 8.36 4.87 -3.83
N VAL A 56 8.55 3.83 -4.63
CA VAL A 56 7.51 2.87 -4.98
C VAL A 56 7.87 1.53 -4.35
N PRO A 57 7.13 1.05 -3.34
CA PRO A 57 7.44 -0.21 -2.68
C PRO A 57 7.22 -1.38 -3.65
N SER A 58 8.04 -2.42 -3.56
CA SER A 58 7.87 -3.68 -4.30
C SER A 58 8.60 -4.80 -3.58
N CYS A 59 8.01 -5.99 -3.56
CA CYS A 59 8.68 -7.22 -3.13
C CYS A 59 9.47 -7.91 -4.25
N PHE A 60 9.35 -7.42 -5.49
CA PHE A 60 10.04 -7.91 -6.68
C PHE A 60 10.95 -6.85 -7.31
N ASP A 61 11.83 -7.28 -8.21
CA ASP A 61 12.80 -6.43 -8.91
C ASP A 61 12.18 -5.48 -9.93
N ALA A 62 10.90 -5.67 -10.27
CA ALA A 62 10.17 -4.79 -11.16
C ALA A 62 8.71 -4.62 -10.74
N ARG A 63 8.17 -3.42 -10.92
CA ARG A 63 6.74 -3.11 -10.71
C ARG A 63 6.22 -2.23 -11.84
N LEU A 64 5.00 -2.52 -12.30
CA LEU A 64 4.29 -1.66 -13.24
C LEU A 64 3.74 -0.44 -12.49
N LEU A 65 4.12 0.75 -12.93
CA LEU A 65 3.64 2.02 -12.38
C LEU A 65 2.72 2.72 -13.38
N GLY A 66 1.52 3.11 -12.93
CA GLY A 66 0.65 4.03 -13.64
C GLY A 66 0.74 5.43 -13.02
N CYS A 67 1.21 6.41 -13.80
CA CYS A 67 1.27 7.80 -13.38
C CYS A 67 0.11 8.59 -14.01
N VAL A 68 -0.76 9.14 -13.16
CA VAL A 68 -1.74 10.16 -13.53
C VAL A 68 -1.01 11.51 -13.50
N CYS A 69 -0.66 12.04 -14.67
CA CYS A 69 0.22 13.21 -14.77
C CYS A 69 -0.41 14.46 -14.15
N ASN A 70 -1.66 14.73 -14.51
CA ASN A 70 -2.48 15.86 -14.07
C ASN A 70 -3.81 15.31 -13.55
N GLU A 71 -4.51 16.05 -12.69
CA GLU A 71 -5.78 15.60 -12.10
C GLU A 71 -6.87 15.35 -13.16
N ASP A 72 -6.89 16.18 -14.21
CA ASP A 72 -7.84 16.05 -15.33
C ASP A 72 -7.34 15.13 -16.45
N ALA A 73 -6.25 14.38 -16.25
CA ALA A 73 -5.71 13.51 -17.28
C ALA A 73 -6.68 12.35 -17.59
N THR A 74 -7.07 12.23 -18.86
CA THR A 74 -7.93 11.13 -19.35
C THR A 74 -7.13 9.87 -19.69
N ASN A 75 -5.80 9.95 -19.67
CA ASN A 75 -4.88 8.85 -19.93
C ASN A 75 -3.89 8.63 -18.78
N ILE A 76 -3.56 7.36 -18.55
CA ILE A 76 -2.57 6.95 -17.56
C ILE A 76 -1.27 6.62 -18.28
N GLN A 77 -0.16 7.19 -17.81
CA GLN A 77 1.16 6.87 -18.33
C GLN A 77 1.72 5.66 -17.59
N TRP A 78 1.83 4.55 -18.30
CA TRP A 78 2.33 3.28 -17.76
C TRP A 78 3.81 3.11 -18.02
N MET A 79 4.55 2.67 -17.01
CA MET A 79 5.96 2.34 -17.16
C MET A 79 6.41 1.25 -16.20
N TRP A 80 7.29 0.37 -16.70
CA TRP A 80 8.06 -0.53 -15.85
C TRP A 80 9.11 0.25 -15.06
N LEU A 81 9.09 0.07 -13.74
CA LEU A 81 10.16 0.45 -12.82
C LEU A 81 10.98 -0.78 -12.47
N HIS A 82 12.30 -0.67 -12.55
CA HIS A 82 13.23 -1.72 -12.17
C HIS A 82 14.04 -1.28 -10.95
N GLN A 83 14.44 -2.24 -10.11
CA GLN A 83 15.29 -1.98 -8.96
C GLN A 83 16.61 -1.32 -9.38
N GLY A 84 17.07 -0.35 -8.57
CA GLY A 84 18.32 0.36 -8.79
C GLY A 84 18.34 1.34 -9.97
N LYS A 85 17.28 1.40 -10.79
CA LYS A 85 17.20 2.29 -11.96
C LYS A 85 16.00 3.24 -11.83
N PRO A 86 16.19 4.43 -11.23
CA PRO A 86 15.15 5.45 -11.18
C PRO A 86 14.70 5.82 -12.60
N LYS A 87 13.39 6.02 -12.78
CA LYS A 87 12.79 6.33 -14.07
C LYS A 87 11.98 7.61 -13.98
N ARG A 88 12.08 8.42 -15.03
CA ARG A 88 11.34 9.67 -15.18
C ARG A 88 10.07 9.43 -15.99
N CYS A 89 8.94 9.91 -15.48
CA CYS A 89 7.68 9.97 -16.23
C CYS A 89 7.67 11.17 -17.19
N HIS A 90 6.77 11.17 -18.17
CA HIS A 90 6.56 12.27 -19.10
C HIS A 90 6.26 13.61 -18.39
N CYS A 91 5.52 13.60 -17.28
CA CYS A 91 5.26 14.80 -16.47
C CYS A 91 6.49 15.34 -15.72
N GLY A 92 7.65 14.70 -15.86
CA GLY A 92 8.90 15.17 -15.28
C GLY A 92 9.25 14.56 -13.92
N HIS A 93 8.29 13.96 -13.22
CA HIS A 93 8.51 13.33 -11.91
C HIS A 93 9.35 12.05 -12.02
N TRP A 94 10.23 11.87 -11.05
CA TRP A 94 11.07 10.69 -10.91
C TRP A 94 10.46 9.69 -9.92
N PHE A 95 10.70 8.41 -10.21
CA PHE A 95 10.23 7.29 -9.42
C PHE A 95 11.36 6.28 -9.26
N GLN A 96 11.47 5.69 -8.08
CA GLN A 96 12.46 4.68 -7.75
C GLN A 96 11.78 3.52 -7.01
N LEU A 97 12.15 2.29 -7.37
CA LEU A 97 11.69 1.11 -6.68
C LEU A 97 12.43 0.94 -5.35
N VAL A 98 11.68 0.69 -4.27
CA VAL A 98 12.22 0.39 -2.94
C VAL A 98 11.73 -0.99 -2.51
N TYR A 99 12.64 -1.80 -1.98
CA TYR A 99 12.28 -3.13 -1.51
C TYR A 99 11.39 -3.03 -0.27
N LYS A 100 10.25 -3.72 -0.30
CA LYS A 100 9.35 -3.93 0.83
C LYS A 100 9.11 -5.42 0.98
N ALA A 101 9.33 -5.95 2.19
CA ALA A 101 9.05 -7.35 2.47
C ALA A 101 7.54 -7.64 2.31
N PRO A 102 7.16 -8.80 1.74
CA PRO A 102 5.77 -9.22 1.69
C PRO A 102 5.22 -9.44 3.11
N VAL A 103 3.95 -9.07 3.31
CA VAL A 103 3.18 -9.35 4.54
C VAL A 103 2.68 -10.80 4.53
#